data_AF-A0A7K6TBK4-F1
#
_entry.id   AF-A0A7K6TBK4-F1
#
_cell.length_a   1.000
_cell.length_b   1.000
_cell.length_c   1.000
_cell.angle_alpha   90.00
_cell.angle_beta   90.00
_cell.angle_gamma   90.00
#
_symmetry.space_group_name_H-M   'P 1'
#
loop_
_entity.id
_entity.type
_entity.pdbx_description
1 polymer ?
#
loop_
_entity_poly.entity_id
_entity_poly.type
_entity_poly.pdbx_seq_one_letter_code
_entity_poly.pdbx_strand_id
1 'polypeptide(L)'
;ALFTYEGNSNDLRVAGSGDGGLEEMVEELNSGKVMYAFCRVKDPNSGLPKYVLVNWTGEGVNDVRKGACANHVSTVANFLKGAHVTINARAEEDVEPELIMEKVAKASGANYNFHKESSKFQDSGPQAPVGSVYQKTNAMSEIKRVNKDNFWAKAEKDEENRRLEEKRRAEEERQRLERERRERELQEAAGREQRYKVRSNEIEAQKRLQQQQEAENRDKEQQ
;
A
#
# COMPACT_ATOMS: atom_id res chain seq x y z
N ALA A 1 31.50 3.63 -4.29
CA ALA A 1 31.93 2.55 -3.37
C ALA A 1 30.79 1.56 -3.17
N LEU A 2 31.09 0.26 -3.15
CA LEU A 2 30.15 -0.82 -2.88
C LEU A 2 30.47 -1.51 -1.55
N PHE A 3 29.43 -1.87 -0.82
CA PHE A 3 29.50 -2.59 0.45
C PHE A 3 28.66 -3.87 0.36
N THR A 4 29.11 -4.93 1.02
CA THR A 4 28.37 -6.19 1.13
C THR A 4 28.66 -6.85 2.47
N TYR A 5 27.90 -7.90 2.80
CA TYR A 5 28.10 -8.64 4.05
C TYR A 5 29.25 -9.65 3.94
N GLU A 6 29.91 -9.88 5.07
CA GLU A 6 30.92 -10.92 5.19
C GLU A 6 30.26 -12.29 5.47
N GLY A 7 30.09 -13.08 4.42
CA GLY A 7 29.43 -14.39 4.51
C GLY A 7 27.99 -14.27 5.04
N ASN A 8 27.69 -14.99 6.12
CA ASN A 8 26.39 -14.96 6.79
C ASN A 8 26.35 -14.04 8.02
N SER A 9 27.44 -13.32 8.32
CA SER A 9 27.48 -12.35 9.43
C SER A 9 26.67 -11.09 9.12
N ASN A 10 26.43 -10.23 10.11
CA ASN A 10 25.82 -8.92 9.89
C ASN A 10 26.86 -7.80 9.74
N ASP A 11 28.13 -8.16 9.53
CA ASP A 11 29.21 -7.22 9.38
C ASP A 11 29.37 -6.82 7.91
N LEU A 12 29.39 -5.50 7.67
CA LEU A 12 29.60 -4.94 6.35
C LEU A 12 31.08 -4.76 6.07
N ARG A 13 31.48 -5.12 4.86
CA ARG A 13 32.81 -4.86 4.30
C ARG A 13 32.71 -4.10 2.99
N VAL A 14 33.79 -3.43 2.60
CA VAL A 14 33.92 -2.86 1.26
C VAL A 14 34.04 -4.01 0.26
N ALA A 15 33.12 -4.04 -0.70
CA ALA A 15 33.14 -4.99 -1.80
C ALA A 15 33.98 -4.47 -2.97
N GLY A 16 33.94 -3.15 -3.21
CA GLY A 16 34.68 -2.50 -4.28
C GLY A 16 34.66 -0.98 -4.17
N SER A 17 35.61 -0.33 -4.82
CA SER A 17 35.68 1.13 -4.94
C SER A 17 36.37 1.50 -6.25
N GLY A 18 35.81 2.47 -6.95
CA GLY A 18 36.33 2.95 -8.23
C GLY A 18 35.76 4.34 -8.55
N ASP A 19 36.16 4.87 -9.70
CA ASP A 19 35.78 6.18 -10.23
C ASP A 19 35.00 6.10 -11.55
N GLY A 20 34.64 4.90 -12.00
CA GLY A 20 33.89 4.59 -13.22
C GLY A 20 32.38 4.82 -13.15
N GLY A 21 31.88 5.48 -12.10
CA GLY A 21 30.52 6.03 -12.08
C GLY A 21 29.41 5.00 -11.82
N LEU A 22 28.30 5.14 -12.55
CA LEU A 22 27.13 4.26 -12.39
C LEU A 22 27.32 2.95 -13.16
N GLU A 23 28.03 3.00 -14.28
CA GLU A 23 28.30 1.90 -15.18
C GLU A 23 29.14 0.83 -14.46
N GLU A 24 30.30 1.22 -13.92
CA GLU A 24 31.14 0.32 -13.11
C GLU A 24 30.38 -0.19 -11.87
N MET A 25 29.55 0.66 -11.25
CA MET A 25 28.77 0.25 -10.09
C MET A 25 27.79 -0.88 -10.42
N VAL A 26 27.09 -0.78 -11.55
CA VAL A 26 26.09 -1.79 -11.97
C VAL A 26 26.75 -3.11 -12.32
N GLU A 27 27.91 -3.08 -13.00
CA GLU A 27 28.67 -4.29 -13.36
C GLU A 27 29.15 -5.09 -12.14
N GLU A 28 29.44 -4.41 -11.03
CA GLU A 28 29.89 -5.03 -9.77
C GLU A 28 28.74 -5.54 -8.88
N LEU A 29 27.48 -5.28 -9.24
CA LEU A 29 26.33 -5.78 -8.47
C LEU A 29 26.17 -7.30 -8.65
N ASN A 30 25.79 -7.97 -7.56
CA ASN A 30 25.65 -9.42 -7.55
C ASN A 30 24.24 -9.82 -7.12
N SER A 31 23.53 -10.53 -8.00
CA SER A 31 22.15 -10.98 -7.77
C SER A 31 22.02 -11.99 -6.61
N GLY A 32 23.11 -12.61 -6.16
CA GLY A 32 23.12 -13.51 -5.01
C GLY A 32 23.40 -12.82 -3.67
N LYS A 33 23.56 -11.49 -3.62
CA LYS A 33 23.98 -10.76 -2.42
C LYS A 33 23.11 -9.54 -2.14
N VAL A 34 23.05 -9.18 -0.85
CA VAL A 34 22.61 -7.84 -0.44
C VAL A 34 23.83 -6.93 -0.47
N MET A 35 23.69 -5.80 -1.14
CA MET A 35 24.77 -4.83 -1.33
C MET A 35 24.25 -3.41 -1.11
N TYR A 36 25.14 -2.50 -0.79
CA TYR A 36 24.86 -1.07 -0.72
C TYR A 36 25.86 -0.34 -1.60
N ALA A 37 25.38 0.47 -2.53
CA ALA A 37 26.24 1.30 -3.35
C ALA A 37 26.07 2.77 -2.99
N PHE A 38 27.19 3.48 -2.89
CA PHE A 38 27.22 4.91 -2.68
C PHE A 38 28.03 5.54 -3.79
N CYS A 39 27.35 6.24 -4.69
CA CYS A 39 27.94 6.78 -5.91
C CYS A 39 27.74 8.30 -6.00
N ARG A 40 28.75 8.98 -6.55
CA ARG A 40 28.68 10.42 -6.85
C ARG A 40 28.37 10.59 -8.32
N VAL A 41 27.31 11.33 -8.62
CA VAL A 41 26.87 11.66 -9.99
C VAL A 41 26.79 13.17 -10.16
N LYS A 42 26.79 13.65 -11.40
CA LYS A 42 26.52 15.07 -11.70
C LYS A 42 25.04 15.22 -12.01
N ASP A 43 24.38 16.12 -11.31
CA ASP A 43 22.99 16.44 -11.58
C ASP A 43 22.82 17.05 -13.00
N PRO A 44 21.94 16.53 -13.86
CA PRO A 44 21.81 17.03 -15.24
C PRO A 44 21.24 18.45 -15.30
N ASN A 45 20.51 18.90 -14.28
CA ASN A 45 19.89 20.23 -14.25
C ASN A 45 20.86 21.33 -13.78
N SER A 46 21.59 21.07 -12.69
CA SER A 46 22.47 22.06 -12.05
C SER A 46 23.96 21.86 -12.33
N GLY A 47 24.36 20.68 -12.82
CA GLY A 47 25.76 20.26 -12.96
C GLY A 47 26.48 19.97 -11.63
N LEU A 48 25.79 20.15 -10.48
CA LEU A 48 26.38 19.96 -9.16
C LEU A 48 26.54 18.47 -8.82
N PRO A 49 27.58 18.11 -8.05
CA PRO A 49 27.76 16.74 -7.59
C PRO A 49 26.66 16.38 -6.58
N LYS A 50 26.01 15.24 -6.80
CA LYS A 50 25.06 14.62 -5.86
C LYS A 50 25.47 13.20 -5.55
N TYR A 51 25.03 12.73 -4.39
CA TYR A 51 25.28 11.37 -3.93
C TYR A 51 24.01 10.54 -4.00
N VAL A 52 24.13 9.33 -4.53
CA VAL A 52 23.06 8.34 -4.63
C VAL A 52 23.41 7.16 -3.74
N LEU A 53 22.48 6.78 -2.87
CA LEU A 53 22.53 5.54 -2.10
C LEU A 53 21.61 4.52 -2.78
N VAL A 54 22.17 3.39 -3.21
CA VAL A 54 21.41 2.26 -3.74
C VAL A 54 21.43 1.12 -2.73
N ASN A 55 20.25 0.72 -2.27
CA ASN A 55 20.03 -0.47 -1.46
C ASN A 55 19.71 -1.62 -2.41
N TRP A 56 20.72 -2.42 -2.74
CA TRP A 56 20.60 -3.56 -3.66
C TRP A 56 20.24 -4.82 -2.88
N THR A 57 19.14 -5.45 -3.26
CA THR A 57 18.72 -6.75 -2.74
C THR A 57 18.56 -7.72 -3.89
N GLY A 58 19.65 -8.40 -4.26
CA GLY A 58 19.65 -9.32 -5.40
C GLY A 58 18.59 -10.41 -5.29
N GLU A 59 18.03 -10.80 -6.44
CA GLU A 59 16.92 -11.75 -6.53
C GLU A 59 17.23 -13.11 -5.91
N GLY A 60 18.47 -13.58 -6.07
CA GLY A 60 18.98 -14.85 -5.58
C GLY A 60 19.26 -14.90 -4.07
N VAL A 61 19.05 -13.80 -3.33
CA VAL A 61 19.17 -13.80 -1.87
C VAL A 61 17.97 -14.54 -1.26
N ASN A 62 18.20 -15.37 -0.25
CA ASN A 62 17.11 -16.05 0.45
C ASN A 62 16.19 -15.07 1.22
N ASP A 63 14.92 -15.41 1.38
CA ASP A 63 13.92 -14.50 1.93
C ASP A 63 14.17 -14.13 3.40
N VAL A 64 14.73 -15.05 4.18
CA VAL A 64 15.10 -14.81 5.58
C VAL A 64 16.16 -13.71 5.67
N ARG A 65 17.17 -13.75 4.80
CA ARG A 65 18.25 -12.76 4.74
C ARG A 65 17.74 -11.43 4.21
N LYS A 66 16.85 -11.42 3.22
CA LYS A 66 16.16 -10.21 2.74
C LYS A 66 15.44 -9.50 3.88
N GLY A 67 14.67 -10.25 4.67
CA GLY A 67 13.94 -9.71 5.84
C GLY A 67 14.88 -9.17 6.92
N ALA A 68 15.95 -9.89 7.26
CA ALA A 68 16.93 -9.43 8.24
C ALA A 68 17.62 -8.13 7.80
N CYS A 69 18.12 -8.08 6.56
CA CYS A 69 18.85 -6.93 6.03
C CYS A 69 17.98 -5.68 5.81
N ALA A 70 16.66 -5.83 5.66
CA ALA A 70 15.74 -4.69 5.56
C ALA A 70 15.83 -3.77 6.79
N ASN A 71 16.04 -4.34 7.98
CA ASN A 71 16.20 -3.58 9.22
C ASN A 71 17.51 -2.79 9.25
N HIS A 72 18.53 -3.24 8.52
CA HIS A 72 19.85 -2.60 8.50
C HIS A 72 19.88 -1.34 7.62
N VAL A 73 18.93 -1.20 6.67
CA VAL A 73 18.88 -0.08 5.72
C VAL A 73 18.94 1.28 6.42
N SER A 74 18.22 1.44 7.54
CA SER A 74 18.22 2.68 8.32
C SER A 74 19.59 3.00 8.92
N THR A 75 20.30 1.98 9.41
CA THR A 75 21.64 2.12 9.99
C THR A 75 22.64 2.46 8.90
N VAL A 76 22.55 1.82 7.74
CA VAL A 76 23.41 2.10 6.58
C VAL A 76 23.17 3.50 6.03
N ALA A 77 21.92 3.94 5.91
CA ALA A 77 21.60 5.31 5.48
C ALA A 77 22.14 6.35 6.49
N ASN A 78 22.10 6.05 7.78
CA ASN A 78 22.68 6.88 8.83
C ASN A 78 24.22 6.87 8.82
N PHE A 79 24.86 5.81 8.35
CA PHE A 79 26.30 5.75 8.17
C PHE A 79 26.73 6.54 6.91
N LEU A 80 26.04 6.30 5.78
CA LEU A 80 26.26 6.95 4.49
C LEU A 80 25.44 8.24 4.36
N LYS A 81 25.64 9.16 5.31
CA LYS A 81 24.95 10.45 5.33
C LYS A 81 25.27 11.27 4.08
N GLY A 82 24.30 12.10 3.66
CA GLY A 82 24.46 13.00 2.52
C GLY A 82 24.01 12.41 1.18
N ALA A 83 23.39 11.23 1.17
CA ALA A 83 22.63 10.75 0.02
C ALA A 83 21.52 11.75 -0.32
N HIS A 84 21.54 12.27 -1.55
CA HIS A 84 20.51 13.16 -2.07
C HIS A 84 19.33 12.35 -2.60
N VAL A 85 19.61 11.16 -3.12
CA VAL A 85 18.61 10.20 -3.60
C VAL A 85 18.93 8.84 -2.99
N THR A 86 17.89 8.17 -2.49
CA THR A 86 17.97 6.77 -2.05
C THR A 86 17.09 5.90 -2.93
N ILE A 87 17.63 4.80 -3.45
CA ILE A 87 16.97 3.88 -4.36
C ILE A 87 17.00 2.49 -3.74
N ASN A 88 15.84 1.83 -3.66
CA ASN A 88 15.77 0.41 -3.33
C ASN A 88 15.64 -0.35 -4.66
N ALA A 89 16.58 -1.25 -4.91
CA ALA A 89 16.68 -2.01 -6.16
C ALA A 89 16.71 -3.51 -5.87
N ARG A 90 16.05 -4.30 -6.72
CA ARG A 90 16.00 -5.76 -6.61
C ARG A 90 16.52 -6.47 -7.85
N ALA A 91 16.40 -5.82 -9.00
CA ALA A 91 16.84 -6.32 -10.29
C ALA A 91 17.67 -5.27 -11.04
N GLU A 92 18.42 -5.71 -12.05
CA GLU A 92 19.33 -4.84 -12.82
C GLU A 92 18.59 -3.68 -13.52
N GLU A 93 17.32 -3.90 -13.91
CA GLU A 93 16.43 -2.88 -14.45
C GLU A 93 16.16 -1.70 -13.47
N ASP A 94 16.26 -1.93 -12.16
CA ASP A 94 16.07 -0.87 -11.15
C ASP A 94 17.28 0.06 -11.00
N VAL A 95 18.43 -0.34 -11.55
CA VAL A 95 19.72 0.35 -11.41
C VAL A 95 20.30 0.82 -12.73
N GLU A 96 19.50 0.78 -13.81
CA GLU A 96 19.90 1.37 -15.08
C GLU A 96 20.34 2.83 -14.88
N PRO A 97 21.52 3.24 -15.43
CA PRO A 97 22.05 4.58 -15.23
C PRO A 97 21.05 5.68 -15.59
N GLU A 98 20.26 5.48 -16.65
CA GLU A 98 19.23 6.42 -17.09
C GLU A 98 18.15 6.64 -16.03
N LEU A 99 17.64 5.55 -15.42
CA LEU A 99 16.60 5.59 -14.38
C LEU A 99 17.12 6.29 -13.10
N ILE A 100 18.36 6.00 -12.71
CA ILE A 100 19.00 6.63 -11.56
C ILE A 100 19.14 8.14 -11.83
N MET A 101 19.63 8.52 -13.01
CA MET A 101 19.83 9.91 -13.39
C MET A 101 18.51 10.68 -13.50
N GLU A 102 17.43 10.04 -13.95
CA GLU A 102 16.10 10.65 -13.94
C GLU A 102 15.62 10.98 -12.51
N LYS A 103 15.82 10.05 -11.56
CA LYS A 103 15.51 10.28 -10.13
C LYS A 103 16.36 11.41 -9.55
N VAL A 104 17.63 11.49 -9.91
CA VAL A 104 18.57 12.55 -9.51
C VAL A 104 18.12 13.92 -10.04
N ALA A 105 17.70 13.98 -11.30
CA ALA A 105 17.18 15.19 -11.93
C ALA A 105 15.92 15.68 -11.23
N LYS A 106 14.96 14.78 -10.97
CA LYS A 106 13.72 15.07 -10.24
C LYS A 106 13.97 15.58 -8.83
N ALA A 107 14.93 14.98 -8.12
CA ALA A 107 15.33 15.40 -6.76
C ALA A 107 16.10 16.73 -6.73
N SER A 108 16.46 17.31 -7.88
CA SER A 108 17.26 18.52 -7.93
C SER A 108 16.58 19.78 -7.44
N GLY A 109 15.25 19.87 -7.57
CA GLY A 109 14.55 21.14 -7.35
C GLY A 109 14.92 22.24 -8.37
N ALA A 110 15.94 22.03 -9.21
CA ALA A 110 16.40 22.91 -10.27
C ALA A 110 15.64 22.74 -11.61
N ASN A 111 14.40 22.23 -11.56
CA ASN A 111 13.51 22.12 -12.71
C ASN A 111 12.77 23.43 -12.97
N TYR A 112 13.51 24.54 -13.06
CA TYR A 112 12.93 25.82 -13.44
C TYR A 112 12.80 25.82 -14.96
N ASN A 113 11.58 25.92 -15.47
CA ASN A 113 11.33 26.14 -16.89
C ASN A 113 11.71 27.60 -17.21
N PHE A 114 13.00 27.93 -17.18
CA PHE A 114 13.48 29.11 -17.89
C PHE A 114 13.15 28.84 -19.34
N HIS A 115 12.14 29.53 -19.85
CA HIS A 115 11.85 29.56 -21.28
C HIS A 115 13.19 29.79 -21.96
N LYS A 116 13.75 28.75 -22.58
CA LYS A 116 14.90 28.86 -23.47
C LYS A 116 14.39 29.53 -24.75
N GLU A 117 13.87 30.74 -24.63
CA GLU A 117 13.85 31.64 -25.75
C GLU A 117 15.31 31.91 -26.07
N SER A 118 15.80 31.20 -27.09
CA SER A 118 16.97 31.60 -27.83
C SER A 118 16.83 33.11 -28.07
N SER A 119 17.81 33.88 -27.63
CA SER A 119 17.92 35.32 -27.90
C SER A 119 18.04 35.54 -29.42
N LYS A 120 16.90 35.46 -30.12
CA LYS A 120 16.73 35.90 -31.50
C LYS A 120 16.04 37.25 -31.45
N PHE A 121 16.77 38.26 -30.98
CA PHE A 121 16.44 39.64 -31.26
C PHE A 121 17.71 40.31 -31.77
N GLN A 122 18.02 40.07 -33.05
CA GLN A 122 18.75 41.05 -33.84
C GLN A 122 17.69 42.03 -34.34
N ASP A 123 17.65 43.22 -33.76
CA ASP A 123 16.95 44.35 -34.38
C ASP A 123 17.83 45.60 -34.28
N SER A 124 18.37 45.97 -35.44
CA SER A 124 19.18 47.15 -35.66
C SER A 124 18.26 48.30 -36.05
N GLY A 125 17.75 49.05 -35.08
CA GLY A 125 16.96 50.26 -35.35
C GLY A 125 16.70 51.08 -34.08
N PRO A 126 16.57 52.42 -34.16
CA PRO A 126 16.27 53.26 -33.00
C PRO A 126 14.87 52.95 -32.48
N GLN A 127 14.78 52.41 -31.26
CA GLN A 127 13.53 52.11 -30.58
C GLN A 127 12.74 53.40 -30.32
N ALA A 128 11.53 53.48 -30.88
CA ALA A 128 10.56 54.51 -30.55
C ALA A 128 10.08 54.37 -29.08
N PRO A 129 9.50 55.43 -28.46
CA PRO A 129 9.07 55.37 -27.07
C PRO A 129 8.01 54.28 -26.89
N VAL A 130 8.33 53.26 -26.10
CA VAL A 130 7.41 52.18 -25.78
C VAL A 130 6.37 52.68 -24.76
N GLY A 131 5.12 52.81 -25.19
CA GLY A 131 3.99 52.98 -24.28
C GLY A 131 3.81 51.71 -23.43
N SER A 132 3.38 51.85 -22.17
CA SER A 132 3.17 50.70 -21.29
C SER A 132 2.10 49.76 -21.87
N VAL A 133 2.49 48.55 -22.27
CA VAL A 133 1.59 47.43 -22.60
C VAL A 133 1.05 46.82 -21.29
N TYR A 134 0.49 47.66 -20.42
CA TYR A 134 -0.15 47.17 -19.20
C TYR A 134 -1.61 46.84 -19.51
N GLN A 135 -1.90 45.55 -19.67
CA GLN A 135 -3.26 45.05 -19.48
C GLN A 135 -3.38 44.54 -18.05
N LYS A 136 -4.28 45.17 -17.26
CA LYS A 136 -4.58 44.74 -15.90
C LYS A 136 -5.17 43.34 -15.94
N THR A 137 -4.41 42.34 -15.47
CA THR A 137 -4.87 40.95 -15.37
C THR A 137 -6.15 40.90 -14.53
N ASN A 138 -7.27 40.55 -15.16
CA ASN A 138 -8.56 40.45 -14.48
C ASN A 138 -8.65 39.08 -13.80
N ALA A 139 -8.39 39.01 -12.50
CA ALA A 139 -8.40 37.78 -11.72
C ALA A 139 -9.69 36.94 -11.88
N MET A 140 -10.84 37.59 -12.12
CA MET A 140 -12.10 36.87 -12.39
C MET A 140 -12.12 36.09 -13.72
N SER A 141 -11.31 36.51 -14.69
CA SER A 141 -11.24 35.83 -16.00
C SER A 141 -10.30 34.61 -16.01
N GLU A 142 -9.32 34.56 -15.09
CA GLU A 142 -8.44 33.39 -14.92
C GLU A 142 -9.08 32.29 -14.06
N ILE A 143 -9.83 32.65 -13.02
CA ILE A 143 -10.53 31.67 -12.16
C ILE A 143 -11.54 30.82 -12.94
N LYS A 144 -12.13 31.36 -14.02
CA LYS A 144 -13.05 30.62 -14.90
C LYS A 144 -12.39 29.59 -15.81
N ARG A 145 -11.05 29.54 -15.92
CA ARG A 145 -10.37 28.58 -16.80
C ARG A 145 -10.08 27.22 -16.17
N VAL A 146 -10.31 27.06 -14.87
CA VAL A 146 -10.10 25.77 -14.21
C VAL A 146 -11.44 25.26 -13.73
N ASN A 147 -11.93 24.21 -14.39
CA ASN A 147 -13.20 23.54 -14.10
C ASN A 147 -13.11 22.72 -12.79
N LYS A 148 -12.74 23.39 -11.70
CA LYS A 148 -12.47 22.85 -10.37
C LYS A 148 -13.73 22.25 -9.73
N ASP A 149 -14.90 22.79 -10.05
CA ASP A 149 -16.19 22.35 -9.50
C ASP A 149 -16.58 20.95 -10.02
N ASN A 150 -16.23 20.62 -11.27
CA ASN A 150 -16.47 19.28 -11.81
C ASN A 150 -15.59 18.19 -11.16
N PHE A 151 -14.41 18.55 -10.68
CA PHE A 151 -13.50 17.59 -10.04
C PHE A 151 -14.01 17.22 -8.64
N TRP A 152 -14.38 18.22 -7.83
CA TRP A 152 -14.89 17.98 -6.48
C TRP A 152 -16.26 17.28 -6.51
N ALA A 153 -17.15 17.67 -7.42
CA ALA A 153 -18.45 17.01 -7.56
C ALA A 153 -18.33 15.53 -7.97
N LYS A 154 -17.33 15.19 -8.81
CA LYS A 154 -17.07 13.79 -9.19
C LYS A 154 -16.51 12.98 -8.02
N ALA A 155 -15.54 13.55 -7.29
CA ALA A 155 -14.94 12.89 -6.13
C ALA A 155 -15.97 12.65 -5.01
N GLU A 156 -16.86 13.60 -4.76
CA GLU A 156 -17.91 13.49 -3.74
C GLU A 156 -18.94 12.42 -4.10
N LYS A 157 -19.33 12.34 -5.38
CA LYS A 157 -20.25 11.31 -5.89
C LYS A 157 -19.65 9.89 -5.85
N ASP A 158 -18.36 9.76 -6.14
CA ASP A 158 -17.66 8.47 -6.05
C ASP A 158 -17.51 8.01 -4.57
N GLU A 159 -17.26 8.94 -3.65
CA GLU A 159 -17.19 8.69 -2.20
C GLU A 159 -18.57 8.30 -1.61
N GLU A 160 -19.65 8.96 -2.05
CA GLU A 160 -21.02 8.62 -1.65
C GLU A 160 -21.41 7.21 -2.12
N ASN A 161 -21.10 6.87 -3.37
CA ASN A 161 -21.36 5.53 -3.91
C ASN A 161 -20.62 4.44 -3.14
N ARG A 162 -19.34 4.67 -2.78
CA ARG A 162 -18.57 3.72 -1.97
C ARG A 162 -19.23 3.47 -0.61
N ARG A 163 -19.65 4.53 0.08
CA ARG A 163 -20.34 4.41 1.39
C ARG A 163 -21.66 3.68 1.28
N LEU A 164 -22.42 3.90 0.21
CA LEU A 164 -23.71 3.25 -0.01
C LEU A 164 -23.54 1.75 -0.30
N GLU A 165 -22.49 1.39 -1.04
CA GLU A 165 -22.14 0.00 -1.32
C GLU A 165 -21.61 -0.73 -0.07
N GLU A 166 -20.75 -0.10 0.72
CA GLU A 166 -20.29 -0.63 2.02
C GLU A 166 -21.46 -0.85 2.98
N LYS A 167 -22.38 0.13 3.07
CA LYS A 167 -23.57 0.03 3.91
C LYS A 167 -24.50 -1.09 3.46
N ARG A 168 -24.69 -1.26 2.14
CA ARG A 168 -25.47 -2.36 1.57
C ARG A 168 -24.86 -3.72 1.91
N ARG A 169 -23.53 -3.88 1.75
CA ARG A 169 -22.83 -5.13 2.10
C ARG A 169 -22.93 -5.45 3.59
N ALA A 170 -22.77 -4.45 4.44
CA ALA A 170 -22.92 -4.61 5.89
C ALA A 170 -24.35 -5.00 6.30
N GLU A 171 -25.36 -4.45 5.63
CA GLU A 171 -26.77 -4.78 5.88
C GLU A 171 -27.12 -6.20 5.39
N GLU A 172 -26.61 -6.61 4.23
CA GLU A 172 -26.74 -7.98 3.71
C GLU A 172 -26.08 -9.01 4.64
N GLU A 173 -24.88 -8.72 5.13
CA GLU A 173 -24.16 -9.57 6.08
C GLU A 173 -24.91 -9.68 7.41
N ARG A 174 -25.41 -8.56 7.94
CA ARG A 174 -26.23 -8.53 9.15
C ARG A 174 -27.51 -9.35 8.99
N GLN A 175 -28.21 -9.23 7.87
CA GLN A 175 -29.42 -10.01 7.58
C GLN A 175 -29.11 -11.51 7.40
N ARG A 176 -27.94 -11.87 6.87
CA ARG A 176 -27.51 -13.26 6.77
C ARG A 176 -27.26 -13.85 8.17
N LEU A 177 -26.50 -13.14 9.01
CA LEU A 177 -26.22 -13.56 10.39
C LEU A 177 -27.51 -13.66 11.22
N GLU A 178 -28.44 -12.73 11.04
CA GLU A 178 -29.74 -12.76 11.74
C GLU A 178 -30.60 -13.96 11.30
N ARG A 179 -30.59 -14.31 10.00
CA ARG A 179 -31.25 -15.52 9.50
C ARG A 179 -30.63 -16.80 10.06
N GLU A 180 -29.31 -16.93 10.03
CA GLU A 180 -28.60 -18.09 10.59
C GLU A 180 -28.87 -18.24 12.10
N ARG A 181 -28.87 -17.13 12.85
CA ARG A 181 -29.20 -17.13 14.29
C ARG A 181 -30.64 -17.59 14.52
N ARG A 182 -31.59 -17.06 13.75
CA ARG A 182 -33.01 -17.40 13.87
C ARG A 182 -33.27 -18.87 13.55
N GLU A 183 -32.63 -19.41 12.52
CA GLU A 183 -32.75 -20.81 12.14
C GLU A 183 -32.21 -21.75 13.22
N ARG A 184 -31.07 -21.40 13.83
CA ARG A 184 -30.52 -22.14 14.97
C ARG A 184 -31.45 -22.12 16.17
N GLU A 185 -31.99 -20.96 16.54
CA GLU A 185 -32.96 -20.84 17.64
C GLU A 185 -34.23 -21.67 17.35
N LEU A 186 -34.68 -21.72 16.10
CA LEU A 186 -35.86 -22.50 15.69
C LEU A 186 -35.61 -24.02 15.75
N GLN A 187 -34.43 -24.48 15.31
CA GLN A 187 -34.02 -25.88 15.46
C GLN A 187 -33.88 -26.28 16.93
N GLU A 188 -33.27 -25.43 17.76
CA GLU A 188 -33.16 -25.68 19.20
C GLU A 188 -34.54 -25.68 19.88
N ALA A 189 -35.46 -24.80 19.48
CA ALA A 189 -36.84 -24.79 19.96
C ALA A 189 -37.61 -26.05 19.54
N ALA A 190 -37.52 -26.46 18.27
CA ALA A 190 -38.16 -27.69 17.79
C ALA A 190 -37.61 -28.94 18.50
N GLY A 191 -36.30 -28.99 18.73
CA GLY A 191 -35.67 -30.07 19.51
C GLY A 191 -36.17 -30.12 20.96
N ARG A 192 -36.36 -28.95 21.60
CA ARG A 192 -36.99 -28.88 22.93
C ARG A 192 -38.42 -29.39 22.89
N GLU A 193 -39.23 -28.93 21.94
CA GLU A 193 -40.62 -29.34 21.82
C GLU A 193 -40.76 -30.86 21.60
N GLN A 194 -39.91 -31.47 20.78
CA GLN A 194 -39.92 -32.93 20.61
C GLN A 194 -39.60 -33.66 21.91
N ARG A 195 -38.59 -33.21 22.68
CA ARG A 195 -38.28 -33.78 23.99
C ARG A 195 -39.43 -33.64 24.98
N TYR A 196 -40.08 -32.47 25.00
CA TYR A 196 -41.28 -32.26 25.83
C TYR A 196 -42.41 -33.19 25.42
N LYS A 197 -42.65 -33.38 24.13
CA LYS A 197 -43.72 -34.24 23.61
C LYS A 197 -43.48 -35.72 23.91
N VAL A 198 -42.24 -36.20 23.73
CA VAL A 198 -41.84 -37.58 24.11
C VAL A 198 -42.07 -37.80 25.61
N ARG A 199 -41.55 -36.89 26.46
CA ARG A 199 -41.74 -36.97 27.91
C ARG A 199 -43.21 -36.93 28.32
N SER A 200 -44.02 -36.10 27.66
CA SER A 200 -45.47 -36.03 27.92
C SER A 200 -46.18 -37.34 27.59
N ASN A 201 -45.85 -37.95 26.44
CA ASN A 201 -46.43 -39.24 26.04
C ASN A 201 -46.03 -40.36 26.99
N GLU A 202 -44.77 -40.39 27.46
CA GLU A 202 -44.31 -41.35 28.47
C GLU A 202 -45.08 -41.22 29.79
N ILE A 203 -45.32 -39.98 30.25
CA ILE A 203 -46.10 -39.71 31.47
C ILE A 203 -47.55 -40.15 31.29
N GLU A 204 -48.18 -39.87 30.15
CA GLU A 204 -49.55 -40.34 29.88
C GLU A 204 -49.64 -41.87 29.81
N ALA A 205 -48.66 -42.53 29.19
CA ALA A 205 -48.60 -43.98 29.14
C ALA A 205 -48.46 -44.59 30.55
N GLN A 206 -47.59 -44.05 31.41
CA GLN A 206 -47.48 -44.46 32.81
C GLN A 206 -48.79 -44.25 33.57
N LYS A 207 -49.44 -43.09 33.42
CA LYS A 207 -50.74 -42.83 34.07
C LYS A 207 -51.83 -43.82 33.63
N ARG A 208 -51.89 -44.16 32.33
CA ARG A 208 -52.85 -45.16 31.83
C ARG A 208 -52.59 -46.54 32.41
N LEU A 209 -51.32 -46.96 32.48
CA LEU A 209 -50.94 -48.24 33.07
C LEU A 209 -51.31 -48.31 34.55
N GLN A 210 -51.04 -47.21 35.29
CA GLN A 210 -51.40 -47.10 36.70
C GLN A 210 -52.92 -47.14 36.92
N GLN A 211 -53.71 -46.45 36.09
CA GLN A 211 -55.17 -46.51 36.16
C GLN A 211 -55.71 -47.92 35.88
N GLN A 212 -55.12 -48.65 34.93
CA GLN A 212 -55.50 -50.04 34.67
C GLN A 212 -55.19 -50.95 35.86
N GLN A 213 -54.01 -50.80 36.48
CA GLN A 213 -53.65 -51.54 37.68
C GLN A 213 -54.53 -51.21 38.88
N GLU A 214 -54.89 -49.94 39.08
CA GLU A 214 -55.82 -49.51 40.13
C GLU A 214 -57.24 -50.05 39.89
N ALA A 215 -57.70 -50.09 38.64
CA ALA A 215 -58.99 -50.71 38.29
C ALA A 215 -58.98 -52.23 38.52
N GLU A 216 -57.93 -52.94 38.07
CA GLU A 216 -57.78 -54.37 38.32
C GLU A 216 -57.67 -54.70 39.83
N ASN A 217 -56.99 -53.86 40.61
CA ASN A 217 -56.92 -54.03 42.06
C ASN A 217 -58.28 -53.76 42.72
N ARG A 218 -59.03 -52.75 42.28
CA ARG A 218 -60.41 -52.51 42.77
C ARG A 218 -61.35 -53.67 42.46
N ASP A 219 -61.26 -54.24 41.26
CA ASP A 219 -62.09 -55.38 40.87
C ASP A 219 -61.74 -56.64 41.68
N LYS A 220 -60.47 -56.84 42.05
CA LYS A 220 -60.01 -57.92 42.94
C LYS A 220 -60.43 -57.72 44.41
N GLU A 221 -60.50 -56.48 44.90
CA GLU A 221 -60.98 -56.18 46.26
C GLU A 221 -62.50 -56.35 46.41
N GLN A 222 -63.26 -56.41 45.29
CA GLN A 222 -64.72 -56.59 45.28
C GLN A 222 -65.18 -58.05 45.07
N GLN A 223 -64.26 -59.01 44.91
CA GLN A 223 -64.52 -60.46 44.89
C GLN A 223 -64.17 -61.12 46.22
#